data_AF-A0A919ERS7-F1
#
_entry.id   AF-A0A919ERS7-F1
#
_cell.length_a   1.000
_cell.length_b   1.000
_cell.length_c   1.000
_cell.angle_alpha   90.00
_cell.angle_beta   90.00
_cell.angle_gamma   90.00
#
_symmetry.space_group_name_H-M   'P 1'
#
loop_
_entity.id
_entity.type
_entity.pdbx_description
1 polymer ?
#
loop_
_entity_poly.entity_id
_entity_poly.type
_entity_poly.pdbx_seq_one_letter_code
_entity_poly.pdbx_strand_id
1 'polypeptide(L)'
;MTRRRKAAGAFAVSAAGVLFALGAAAPAHAAGYRYWSFWESDAGKWTYATQGPATARPADGDAVGFRFALSEDSADATRPTAAPDFAAVCADVEKAPGTKRIAVVVDYGTAKDAPAGEAPPKDSPTTACARVDANGTAADALAAVAEPLRYDSSAMLCGIAGYPARGCGEAVADGPAPTASAAPKPAAGDQDGGGPSAGLLVGGGAVLALGAAAVWKSRRRA
;
A
#
# COMPACT_ATOMS: atom_id res chain seq x y z
N MET A 1 56.67 -52.06 34.27
CA MET A 1 57.38 -50.79 34.55
C MET A 1 57.02 -49.85 33.40
N THR A 2 56.47 -48.64 33.49
CA THR A 2 56.39 -47.65 34.58
C THR A 2 55.35 -46.58 34.17
N ARG A 3 54.44 -46.25 35.09
CA ARG A 3 53.79 -44.95 35.39
C ARG A 3 53.18 -44.03 34.29
N ARG A 4 51.89 -43.76 34.54
CA ARG A 4 51.08 -42.55 34.25
C ARG A 4 51.86 -41.22 34.22
N ARG A 5 51.35 -40.25 33.45
CA ARG A 5 51.10 -38.86 33.91
C ARG A 5 50.08 -38.14 33.03
N LYS A 6 49.04 -37.59 33.69
CA LYS A 6 48.14 -36.57 33.16
C LYS A 6 48.91 -35.24 33.04
N ALA A 7 48.59 -34.43 32.04
CA ALA A 7 48.79 -32.99 32.08
C ALA A 7 47.61 -32.32 31.40
N ALA A 8 46.81 -31.62 32.20
CA ALA A 8 45.86 -30.62 31.74
C ALA A 8 46.64 -29.39 31.27
N GLY A 9 46.15 -28.75 30.20
CA GLY A 9 46.69 -27.49 29.68
C GLY A 9 45.61 -26.80 28.88
N ALA A 10 44.88 -25.91 29.55
CA ALA A 10 43.93 -25.01 28.93
C ALA A 10 44.68 -23.98 28.07
N PHE A 11 44.23 -23.78 26.83
CA PHE A 11 44.30 -22.47 26.19
C PHE A 11 42.96 -22.21 25.51
N ALA A 12 42.19 -21.35 26.16
CA ALA A 12 41.05 -20.64 25.60
C ALA A 12 41.50 -19.76 24.43
N VAL A 13 40.52 -19.13 23.74
CA VAL A 13 40.63 -18.28 22.53
C VAL A 13 40.48 -19.17 21.27
N SER A 14 39.35 -19.20 20.54
CA SER A 14 38.55 -18.09 20.01
C SER A 14 37.12 -18.57 19.68
N ALA A 15 36.12 -18.21 20.48
CA ALA A 15 34.70 -18.45 20.16
C ALA A 15 33.87 -17.15 20.30
N ALA A 16 34.47 -16.00 19.99
CA ALA A 16 33.87 -14.68 20.15
C ALA A 16 33.85 -13.86 18.85
N GLY A 17 33.86 -14.52 17.68
CA GLY A 17 33.95 -13.85 16.37
C GLY A 17 32.74 -13.98 15.45
N VAL A 18 31.75 -14.82 15.78
CA VAL A 18 30.62 -15.14 14.86
C VAL A 18 29.27 -14.81 15.52
N LEU A 19 29.16 -13.65 16.18
CA LEU A 19 27.90 -13.20 16.80
C LEU A 19 27.55 -11.73 16.49
N PHE A 20 28.33 -11.01 15.67
CA PHE A 20 28.15 -9.57 15.43
C PHE A 20 27.81 -9.18 13.98
N ALA A 21 27.13 -10.05 13.23
CA ALA A 21 26.63 -9.72 11.89
C ALA A 21 25.10 -9.94 11.74
N LEU A 22 24.36 -9.99 12.84
CA LEU A 22 22.93 -9.68 12.82
C LEU A 22 22.83 -8.16 12.81
N GLY A 23 23.08 -7.56 11.64
CA GLY A 23 22.74 -6.17 11.41
C GLY A 23 21.29 -5.98 11.84
N ALA A 24 21.07 -5.09 12.80
CA ALA A 24 19.74 -4.69 13.21
C ALA A 24 19.03 -4.16 11.96
N ALA A 25 18.22 -4.98 11.32
CA ALA A 25 17.19 -4.50 10.42
C ALA A 25 16.24 -3.71 11.32
N ALA A 26 16.47 -2.40 11.42
CA ALA A 26 15.49 -1.51 12.01
C ALA A 26 14.16 -1.78 11.29
N PRO A 27 13.03 -1.86 12.02
CA PRO A 27 11.74 -1.99 11.35
C PRO A 27 11.63 -0.83 10.36
N ALA A 28 11.39 -1.15 9.09
CA ALA A 28 11.07 -0.14 8.09
C ALA A 28 9.70 0.43 8.47
N HIS A 29 9.70 1.53 9.23
CA HIS A 29 8.49 2.31 9.45
C HIS A 29 8.11 2.94 8.11
N ALA A 30 6.87 2.70 7.70
CA ALA A 30 6.30 3.46 6.60
C ALA A 30 6.03 4.88 7.14
N ALA A 31 6.55 5.88 6.44
CA ALA A 31 6.21 7.29 6.62
C ALA A 31 4.71 7.58 6.34
N GLY A 32 4.02 6.61 5.74
CA GLY A 32 2.61 6.66 5.38
C GLY A 32 2.33 5.88 4.11
N TYR A 33 1.09 5.98 3.66
CA TYR A 33 0.60 5.32 2.47
C TYR A 33 0.06 6.35 1.48
N ARG A 34 0.32 6.15 0.18
CA ARG A 34 -0.31 6.95 -0.89
C ARG A 34 -1.59 6.26 -1.36
N TYR A 35 -2.74 6.81 -1.06
CA TYR A 35 -4.02 6.19 -1.40
C TYR A 35 -5.13 7.20 -1.68
N TRP A 36 -6.22 6.71 -2.26
CA TRP A 36 -7.48 7.45 -2.42
C TRP A 36 -8.31 7.36 -1.14
N SER A 37 -8.33 8.45 -0.37
CA SER A 37 -9.26 8.60 0.75
C SER A 37 -10.67 8.92 0.26
N PHE A 38 -11.69 8.47 1.00
CA PHE A 38 -13.10 8.65 0.66
C PHE A 38 -13.79 9.52 1.71
N TRP A 39 -14.57 10.49 1.24
CA TRP A 39 -15.19 11.53 2.04
C TRP A 39 -16.66 11.66 1.67
N GLU A 40 -17.47 11.89 2.69
CA GLU A 40 -18.90 12.19 2.56
C GLU A 40 -19.15 13.62 3.02
N SER A 41 -20.15 14.27 2.41
CA SER A 41 -20.60 15.58 2.87
C SER A 41 -21.50 15.43 4.09
N ASP A 42 -21.19 16.15 5.16
CA ASP A 42 -22.08 16.37 6.30
C ASP A 42 -22.22 17.88 6.54
N ALA A 43 -23.45 18.39 6.46
CA ALA A 43 -23.75 19.82 6.62
C ALA A 43 -22.83 20.77 5.82
N GLY A 44 -22.51 20.40 4.57
CA GLY A 44 -21.65 21.18 3.68
C GLY A 44 -20.15 21.11 4.03
N LYS A 45 -19.73 20.15 4.85
CA LYS A 45 -18.33 19.91 5.23
C LYS A 45 -17.93 18.48 4.90
N TRP A 46 -16.65 18.26 4.69
CA TRP A 46 -16.11 16.91 4.51
C TRP A 46 -15.99 16.19 5.85
N THR A 47 -16.53 14.97 5.88
CA THR A 47 -16.33 13.99 6.94
C THR A 47 -15.68 12.76 6.34
N TYR A 48 -14.66 12.21 7.01
CA TYR A 48 -14.02 10.98 6.54
C TYR A 48 -15.04 9.84 6.59
N ALA A 49 -15.19 9.11 5.49
CA ALA A 49 -16.23 8.10 5.37
C ALA A 49 -15.94 6.91 6.30
N THR A 50 -16.98 6.39 6.93
CA THR A 50 -16.88 5.18 7.78
C THR A 50 -17.19 3.89 7.01
N GLN A 51 -17.70 4.02 5.78
CA GLN A 51 -18.00 2.92 4.87
C GLN A 51 -17.21 3.11 3.56
N GLY A 52 -16.93 2.01 2.86
CA GLY A 52 -16.29 2.06 1.55
C GLY A 52 -17.24 2.56 0.45
N PRO A 53 -16.72 3.10 -0.67
CA PRO A 53 -17.53 3.65 -1.76
C PRO A 53 -18.53 2.67 -2.38
N ALA A 54 -18.20 1.37 -2.39
CA ALA A 54 -19.07 0.31 -2.91
C ALA A 54 -20.25 -0.04 -1.98
N THR A 55 -20.25 0.49 -0.75
CA THR A 55 -21.29 0.24 0.26
C THR A 55 -22.09 1.50 0.56
N ALA A 56 -21.42 2.65 0.62
CA ALA A 56 -22.04 3.94 0.88
C ALA A 56 -23.10 4.25 -0.19
N ARG A 57 -24.29 4.67 0.25
CA ARG A 57 -25.42 5.05 -0.63
C ARG A 57 -25.85 6.49 -0.30
N PRO A 58 -25.16 7.51 -0.84
CA PRO A 58 -25.56 8.91 -0.64
C PRO A 58 -26.97 9.18 -1.16
N ALA A 59 -27.68 10.14 -0.58
CA ALA A 59 -28.98 10.60 -1.04
C ALA A 59 -28.89 11.48 -2.31
N ASP A 60 -30.03 11.72 -2.97
CA ASP A 60 -30.11 12.78 -3.99
C ASP A 60 -29.82 14.13 -3.33
N GLY A 61 -28.84 14.87 -3.85
CA GLY A 61 -28.42 16.14 -3.24
C GLY A 61 -27.13 16.06 -2.42
N ASP A 62 -26.61 14.86 -2.18
CA ASP A 62 -25.36 14.71 -1.44
C ASP A 62 -24.14 14.94 -2.32
N ALA A 63 -22.99 15.17 -1.67
CA ALA A 63 -21.70 15.20 -2.31
C ALA A 63 -20.75 14.16 -1.71
N VAL A 64 -19.92 13.58 -2.57
CA VAL A 64 -18.86 12.66 -2.21
C VAL A 64 -17.52 13.14 -2.75
N GLY A 65 -16.44 12.79 -2.04
CA GLY A 65 -15.10 13.23 -2.35
C GLY A 65 -14.10 12.08 -2.36
N PHE A 66 -13.20 12.10 -3.33
CA PHE A 66 -12.04 11.22 -3.42
C PHE A 66 -10.79 12.07 -3.41
N ARG A 67 -9.89 11.86 -2.45
CA ARG A 67 -8.65 12.65 -2.34
C ARG A 67 -7.43 11.72 -2.32
N PHE A 68 -6.57 11.87 -3.32
CA PHE A 68 -5.29 11.18 -3.36
C PHE A 68 -4.25 11.96 -2.56
N ALA A 69 -3.68 11.32 -1.54
CA ALA A 69 -2.68 11.94 -0.67
C ALA A 69 -1.73 10.88 -0.07
N LEU A 70 -0.55 11.32 0.32
CA LEU A 70 0.26 10.58 1.30
C LEU A 70 -0.28 10.90 2.70
N SER A 71 -0.77 9.88 3.41
CA SER A 71 -1.22 10.03 4.81
C SER A 71 -0.63 8.93 5.67
N GLU A 72 -0.33 9.25 6.94
CA GLU A 72 0.16 8.26 7.92
C GLU A 72 -0.93 7.22 8.20
N ASP A 73 -2.14 7.69 8.50
CA ASP A 73 -3.35 6.89 8.62
C ASP A 73 -4.62 7.69 8.23
N SER A 74 -5.80 7.20 8.61
CA SER A 74 -7.09 7.87 8.32
C SER A 74 -7.36 9.11 9.18
N ALA A 75 -6.79 9.21 10.37
CA ALA A 75 -6.96 10.38 11.25
C ALA A 75 -6.21 11.59 10.71
N ASP A 76 -5.09 11.36 10.01
CA ASP A 76 -4.29 12.39 9.34
C ASP A 76 -4.60 12.53 7.84
N ALA A 77 -5.68 11.89 7.37
CA ALA A 77 -6.05 11.95 5.97
C ALA A 77 -6.40 13.38 5.54
N THR A 78 -5.79 13.81 4.44
CA THR A 78 -6.09 15.12 3.84
C THR A 78 -7.44 15.07 3.14
N ARG A 79 -8.34 16.01 3.44
CA ARG A 79 -9.64 16.15 2.78
C ARG A 79 -9.55 16.79 1.40
N PRO A 80 -10.56 16.62 0.52
CA PRO A 80 -10.61 17.34 -0.75
C PRO A 80 -10.55 18.85 -0.54
N THR A 81 -9.83 19.52 -1.44
CA THR A 81 -9.62 20.97 -1.39
C THR A 81 -10.84 21.75 -1.87
N ALA A 82 -11.58 21.21 -2.85
CA ALA A 82 -12.88 21.74 -3.25
C ALA A 82 -13.96 21.38 -2.22
N ALA A 83 -14.92 22.30 -2.00
CA ALA A 83 -16.03 22.08 -1.09
C ALA A 83 -17.06 21.07 -1.64
N PRO A 84 -17.84 20.39 -0.77
CA PRO A 84 -18.94 19.51 -1.18
C PRO A 84 -20.17 20.32 -1.67
N ASP A 85 -20.03 21.06 -2.77
CA ASP A 85 -21.06 21.97 -3.26
C ASP A 85 -21.98 21.31 -4.31
N PHE A 86 -22.96 20.55 -3.83
CA PHE A 86 -23.96 19.93 -4.72
C PHE A 86 -24.71 20.95 -5.57
N ALA A 87 -25.09 22.08 -4.99
CA ALA A 87 -25.93 23.06 -5.66
C ALA A 87 -25.22 23.66 -6.88
N ALA A 88 -23.92 23.96 -6.75
CA ALA A 88 -23.12 24.43 -7.88
C ALA A 88 -22.82 23.31 -8.89
N VAL A 89 -22.38 22.14 -8.42
CA VAL A 89 -21.91 21.05 -9.30
C VAL A 89 -23.05 20.43 -10.12
N CYS A 90 -24.25 20.34 -9.55
CA CYS A 90 -25.41 19.69 -10.16
C CYS A 90 -26.49 20.66 -10.66
N ALA A 91 -26.18 21.97 -10.77
CA ALA A 91 -27.15 23.01 -11.14
C ALA A 91 -27.93 22.68 -12.44
N ASP A 92 -27.21 22.17 -13.44
CA ASP A 92 -27.74 21.92 -14.79
C ASP A 92 -28.19 20.46 -15.00
N VAL A 93 -28.15 19.61 -13.97
CA VAL A 93 -28.56 18.20 -14.09
C VAL A 93 -29.98 18.01 -13.60
N GLU A 94 -30.88 17.73 -14.54
CA GLU A 94 -32.29 17.47 -14.25
C GLU A 94 -32.51 16.19 -13.44
N LYS A 95 -33.48 16.23 -12.54
CA LYS A 95 -34.00 15.04 -11.85
C LYS A 95 -34.68 14.13 -12.85
N ALA A 96 -34.45 12.82 -12.72
CA ALA A 96 -35.19 11.80 -13.48
C ALA A 96 -35.80 10.76 -12.53
N PRO A 97 -37.01 10.25 -12.80
CA PRO A 97 -37.63 9.20 -12.01
C PRO A 97 -36.70 7.97 -11.87
N GLY A 98 -36.66 7.40 -10.66
CA GLY A 98 -35.84 6.21 -10.39
C GLY A 98 -34.33 6.48 -10.27
N THR A 99 -33.90 7.74 -10.37
CA THR A 99 -32.49 8.15 -10.23
C THR A 99 -32.28 9.14 -9.10
N LYS A 100 -31.02 9.32 -8.71
CA LYS A 100 -30.54 10.38 -7.81
C LYS A 100 -29.32 11.05 -8.41
N ARG A 101 -29.06 12.29 -7.98
CA ARG A 101 -27.89 13.07 -8.36
C ARG A 101 -26.96 13.18 -7.17
N ILE A 102 -25.68 12.96 -7.43
CA ILE A 102 -24.61 13.05 -6.44
C ILE A 102 -23.52 13.92 -7.04
N ALA A 103 -23.10 14.96 -6.32
CA ALA A 103 -21.92 15.71 -6.72
C ALA A 103 -20.66 14.93 -6.36
N VAL A 104 -19.80 14.70 -7.34
CA VAL A 104 -18.55 13.96 -7.15
C VAL A 104 -17.39 14.92 -7.28
N VAL A 105 -16.54 14.95 -6.25
CA VAL A 105 -15.27 15.70 -6.26
C VAL A 105 -14.12 14.70 -6.33
N VAL A 106 -13.27 14.83 -7.35
CA VAL A 106 -12.03 14.06 -7.46
C VAL A 106 -10.85 15.01 -7.32
N ASP A 107 -10.13 14.87 -6.23
CA ASP A 107 -8.94 15.66 -5.92
C ASP A 107 -7.70 14.79 -6.01
N TYR A 108 -6.93 14.97 -7.09
CA TYR A 108 -5.80 14.12 -7.46
C TYR A 108 -4.54 14.33 -6.63
N GLY A 109 -4.58 15.19 -5.62
CA GLY A 109 -3.38 15.47 -4.84
C GLY A 109 -2.63 16.69 -5.33
N THR A 110 -1.49 16.90 -4.70
CA THR A 110 -0.47 17.85 -5.13
C THR A 110 0.75 17.10 -5.69
N ALA A 111 1.72 17.83 -6.23
CA ALA A 111 2.99 17.23 -6.66
C ALA A 111 3.74 16.50 -5.53
N LYS A 112 3.48 16.81 -4.25
CA LYS A 112 4.08 16.12 -3.09
C LYS A 112 3.44 14.74 -2.85
N ASP A 113 2.17 14.60 -3.23
CA ASP A 113 1.40 13.37 -3.09
C ASP A 113 1.71 12.37 -4.21
N ALA A 114 2.16 12.87 -5.37
CA ALA A 114 2.37 12.08 -6.57
C ALA A 114 3.42 10.97 -6.40
N PRO A 115 3.23 9.79 -7.02
CA PRO A 115 4.28 8.81 -7.20
C PRO A 115 5.48 9.39 -7.98
N ALA A 116 6.65 8.78 -7.81
CA ALA A 116 7.85 9.23 -8.49
C ALA A 116 7.69 9.18 -10.03
N GLY A 117 7.97 10.31 -10.68
CA GLY A 117 7.86 10.46 -12.13
C GLY A 117 6.44 10.72 -12.65
N GLU A 118 5.46 10.87 -11.76
CA GLU A 118 4.07 11.20 -12.09
C GLU A 118 3.71 12.60 -11.56
N ALA A 119 2.67 13.21 -12.11
CA ALA A 119 2.13 14.48 -11.64
C ALA A 119 0.60 14.44 -11.73
N PRO A 120 -0.12 15.06 -10.78
CA PRO A 120 -1.58 15.11 -10.84
C PRO A 120 -2.05 15.90 -12.07
N PRO A 121 -3.27 15.63 -12.57
CA PRO A 121 -3.93 16.45 -13.59
C PRO A 121 -3.93 17.94 -13.21
N LYS A 122 -3.72 18.81 -14.22
CA LYS A 122 -3.59 20.26 -14.00
C LYS A 122 -4.90 20.94 -13.60
N ASP A 123 -6.01 20.32 -13.94
CA ASP A 123 -7.39 20.71 -13.65
C ASP A 123 -7.90 20.13 -12.33
N SER A 124 -7.02 19.54 -11.50
CA SER A 124 -7.38 19.06 -10.16
C SER A 124 -7.64 20.22 -9.18
N PRO A 125 -8.65 20.11 -8.30
CA PRO A 125 -9.67 19.05 -8.25
C PRO A 125 -10.71 19.19 -9.37
N THR A 126 -11.22 18.07 -9.87
CA THR A 126 -12.33 18.03 -10.82
C THR A 126 -13.65 17.77 -10.10
N THR A 127 -14.74 18.30 -10.65
CA THR A 127 -16.09 18.11 -10.11
C THR A 127 -17.06 17.75 -11.22
N ALA A 128 -17.94 16.80 -10.97
CA ALA A 128 -18.98 16.41 -11.91
C ALA A 128 -20.22 15.93 -11.17
N CYS A 129 -21.39 16.10 -11.80
CA CYS A 129 -22.65 15.61 -11.25
C CYS A 129 -22.96 14.22 -11.82
N ALA A 130 -22.94 13.20 -10.97
CA ALA A 130 -23.34 11.85 -11.35
C ALA A 130 -24.86 11.71 -11.20
N ARG A 131 -25.53 11.17 -12.22
CA ARG A 131 -26.93 10.70 -12.12
C ARG A 131 -26.95 9.18 -12.18
N VAL A 132 -27.26 8.55 -11.06
CA VAL A 132 -27.25 7.09 -10.88
C VAL A 132 -28.62 6.59 -10.44
N ASP A 133 -28.84 5.27 -10.48
CA ASP A 133 -30.06 4.66 -9.96
C ASP A 133 -30.33 5.09 -8.51
N ALA A 134 -31.60 5.10 -8.08
CA ALA A 134 -31.99 5.52 -6.74
C ALA A 134 -31.24 4.75 -5.62
N ASN A 135 -30.96 3.47 -5.88
CA ASN A 135 -30.17 2.63 -4.99
C ASN A 135 -28.67 2.69 -5.25
N GLY A 136 -28.16 3.48 -6.20
CA GLY A 136 -26.74 3.53 -6.56
C GLY A 136 -25.80 3.86 -5.38
N THR A 137 -24.56 3.40 -5.48
CA THR A 137 -23.49 3.60 -4.48
C THR A 137 -22.62 4.81 -4.83
N ALA A 138 -21.75 5.22 -3.90
CA ALA A 138 -20.73 6.23 -4.21
C ALA A 138 -19.73 5.75 -5.28
N ALA A 139 -19.47 4.44 -5.37
CA ALA A 139 -18.68 3.85 -6.45
C ALA A 139 -19.37 3.97 -7.81
N ASP A 140 -20.68 3.72 -7.88
CA ASP A 140 -21.46 3.90 -9.11
C ASP A 140 -21.44 5.37 -9.55
N ALA A 141 -21.54 6.30 -8.59
CA ALA A 141 -21.45 7.73 -8.85
C ALA A 141 -20.06 8.12 -9.40
N LEU A 142 -18.98 7.61 -8.81
CA LEU A 142 -17.62 7.84 -9.31
C LEU A 142 -17.43 7.28 -10.72
N ALA A 143 -17.86 6.04 -10.96
CA ALA A 143 -17.74 5.39 -12.27
C ALA A 143 -18.50 6.14 -13.37
N ALA A 144 -19.65 6.73 -13.04
CA ALA A 144 -20.42 7.51 -14.00
C ALA A 144 -19.71 8.77 -14.53
N VAL A 145 -18.67 9.27 -13.85
CA VAL A 145 -18.07 10.58 -14.16
C VAL A 145 -16.55 10.62 -14.24
N ALA A 146 -15.82 9.58 -13.81
CA ALA A 146 -14.36 9.64 -13.66
C ALA A 146 -13.62 8.36 -14.10
N GLU A 147 -14.10 7.72 -15.17
CA GLU A 147 -13.43 6.56 -15.77
C GLU A 147 -12.13 6.90 -16.52
N PRO A 148 -11.19 5.95 -16.68
CA PRO A 148 -11.24 4.57 -16.17
C PRO A 148 -10.88 4.48 -14.68
N LEU A 149 -11.54 3.55 -13.97
CA LEU A 149 -11.22 3.21 -12.59
C LEU A 149 -10.33 1.95 -12.54
N ARG A 150 -9.32 1.96 -11.67
CA ARG A 150 -8.45 0.80 -11.42
C ARG A 150 -8.58 0.36 -9.98
N TYR A 151 -8.81 -0.93 -9.77
CA TYR A 151 -8.88 -1.56 -8.46
C TYR A 151 -7.87 -2.70 -8.33
N ASP A 152 -7.47 -3.01 -7.10
CA ASP A 152 -6.71 -4.23 -6.81
C ASP A 152 -7.65 -5.42 -6.54
N SER A 153 -7.07 -6.59 -6.22
CA SER A 153 -7.84 -7.79 -5.90
C SER A 153 -8.66 -7.69 -4.60
N SER A 154 -8.38 -6.71 -3.76
CA SER A 154 -9.06 -6.43 -2.50
C SER A 154 -10.17 -5.38 -2.67
N ALA A 155 -10.46 -4.97 -3.91
CA ALA A 155 -11.37 -3.88 -4.27
C ALA A 155 -10.95 -2.50 -3.72
N MET A 156 -9.66 -2.31 -3.45
CA MET A 156 -9.10 -1.00 -3.13
C MET A 156 -9.00 -0.16 -4.40
N LEU A 157 -9.45 1.09 -4.34
CA LEU A 157 -9.35 2.04 -5.45
C LEU A 157 -7.90 2.50 -5.63
N CYS A 158 -7.29 2.11 -6.74
CA CYS A 158 -5.90 2.38 -7.07
C CYS A 158 -5.72 3.60 -7.97
N GLY A 159 -6.70 3.89 -8.82
CA GLY A 159 -6.60 4.98 -9.78
C GLY A 159 -7.95 5.41 -10.34
N ILE A 160 -8.05 6.70 -10.63
CA ILE A 160 -9.23 7.39 -11.18
C ILE A 160 -8.79 8.16 -12.42
N ALA A 161 -9.52 8.06 -13.52
CA ALA A 161 -9.20 8.71 -14.79
C ALA A 161 -7.72 8.57 -15.22
N GLY A 162 -7.11 7.40 -14.95
CA GLY A 162 -5.71 7.11 -15.29
C GLY A 162 -4.65 7.62 -14.29
N TYR A 163 -5.03 8.22 -13.16
CA TYR A 163 -4.09 8.67 -12.12
C TYR A 163 -4.32 8.00 -10.75
N PRO A 164 -3.26 7.65 -10.00
CA PRO A 164 -1.93 7.44 -10.53
C PRO A 164 -1.94 6.30 -11.57
N ALA A 165 -1.03 6.38 -12.54
CA ALA A 165 -0.97 5.40 -13.63
C ALA A 165 -0.63 4.01 -13.11
N ARG A 166 0.14 3.95 -12.01
CA ARG A 166 0.58 2.70 -11.37
C ARG A 166 0.50 2.82 -9.84
N GLY A 167 0.63 1.67 -9.20
CA GLY A 167 0.61 1.51 -7.76
C GLY A 167 -0.78 1.42 -7.14
N CYS A 168 -0.89 1.02 -5.89
CA CYS A 168 -2.17 0.90 -5.18
C CYS A 168 -1.96 0.86 -3.66
N GLY A 169 -1.66 2.00 -3.04
CA GLY A 169 -1.50 2.06 -1.59
C GLY A 169 -0.12 1.66 -1.09
N GLU A 170 0.94 1.85 -1.87
CA GLU A 170 2.29 1.52 -1.42
C GLU A 170 2.71 2.33 -0.19
N ALA A 171 3.35 1.63 0.75
CA ALA A 171 4.07 2.25 1.84
C ALA A 171 5.21 3.12 1.29
N VAL A 172 5.33 4.32 1.83
CA VAL A 172 6.44 5.23 1.55
C VAL A 172 7.43 5.10 2.68
N ALA A 173 8.67 4.72 2.38
CA ALA A 173 9.71 4.65 3.40
C ALA A 173 10.18 6.05 3.82
N ASP A 174 10.51 6.22 5.10
CA ASP A 174 11.26 7.39 5.57
C ASP A 174 12.70 7.34 5.06
N GLY A 175 13.12 8.37 4.31
CA GLY A 175 14.52 8.58 3.91
C GLY A 175 14.75 8.80 2.42
N PRO A 176 16.00 9.13 2.01
CA PRO A 176 16.34 9.28 0.60
C PRO A 176 16.02 7.96 -0.12
N ALA A 177 15.32 8.05 -1.25
CA ALA A 177 15.16 6.91 -2.15
C ALA A 177 16.56 6.29 -2.37
N PRO A 178 16.74 4.96 -2.21
CA PRO A 178 18.01 4.36 -2.55
C PRO A 178 18.26 4.70 -4.02
N THR A 179 19.27 5.52 -4.28
CA THR A 179 19.80 5.69 -5.63
C THR A 179 20.07 4.29 -6.13
N ALA A 180 19.38 3.90 -7.20
CA ALA A 180 19.74 2.71 -7.94
C ALA A 180 21.15 2.94 -8.49
N SER A 181 22.16 2.61 -7.68
CA SER A 181 23.53 2.53 -8.11
C SER A 181 23.55 1.49 -9.22
N ALA A 182 23.79 1.97 -10.44
CA ALA A 182 24.03 1.12 -11.59
C ALA A 182 25.04 0.04 -11.16
N ALA A 183 24.63 -1.22 -11.28
CA ALA A 183 25.50 -2.35 -11.01
C ALA A 183 26.81 -2.19 -11.81
N PRO A 184 27.99 -2.37 -11.20
CA PRO A 184 29.23 -2.36 -11.95
C PRO A 184 29.18 -3.46 -13.01
N LYS A 185 29.45 -3.09 -14.26
CA LYS A 185 29.67 -4.04 -15.36
C LYS A 185 30.79 -5.00 -14.95
N PRO A 186 30.62 -6.33 -15.00
CA PRO A 186 31.69 -7.25 -14.65
C PRO A 186 32.78 -7.16 -15.72
N ALA A 187 34.02 -6.91 -15.29
CA ALA A 187 35.19 -7.12 -16.13
C ALA A 187 35.37 -8.63 -16.32
N ALA A 188 35.57 -9.03 -17.58
CA ALA A 188 35.90 -10.40 -17.95
C ALA A 188 37.18 -10.86 -17.25
N GLY A 189 37.06 -11.95 -16.51
CA GLY A 189 38.17 -12.73 -15.99
C GLY A 189 37.73 -14.19 -16.01
N ASP A 190 38.23 -14.93 -17.01
CA ASP A 190 38.09 -16.38 -17.07
C ASP A 190 38.75 -17.02 -15.85
N GLN A 191 37.98 -17.84 -15.13
CA GLN A 191 38.46 -19.10 -14.55
C GLN A 191 37.30 -19.94 -14.00
N ASP A 192 37.41 -21.24 -14.29
CA ASP A 192 36.42 -22.29 -14.15
C ASP A 192 35.91 -22.55 -12.74
N GLY A 193 34.65 -23.02 -12.64
CA GLY A 193 34.14 -23.72 -11.46
C GLY A 193 32.69 -23.38 -11.09
N GLY A 194 31.73 -24.11 -11.65
CA GLY A 194 30.33 -24.03 -11.24
C GLY A 194 30.08 -24.55 -9.82
N GLY A 195 29.25 -23.83 -9.05
CA GLY A 195 28.77 -24.26 -7.72
C GLY A 195 27.43 -23.59 -7.36
N PRO A 196 26.49 -24.29 -6.69
CA PRO A 196 25.09 -23.87 -6.61
C PRO A 196 24.80 -22.86 -5.50
N SER A 197 23.81 -22.01 -5.76
CA SER A 197 23.27 -20.94 -4.94
C SER A 197 22.96 -21.36 -3.49
N ALA A 198 23.72 -20.81 -2.54
CA ALA A 198 23.58 -21.00 -1.09
C ALA A 198 22.25 -20.50 -0.50
N GLY A 199 21.39 -19.84 -1.28
CA GLY A 199 20.08 -19.32 -0.83
C GLY A 199 18.99 -20.39 -0.67
N LEU A 200 19.12 -21.55 -1.32
CA LEU A 200 18.08 -22.60 -1.29
C LEU A 200 18.25 -23.61 -0.15
N LEU A 201 19.45 -23.74 0.44
CA LEU A 201 19.71 -24.73 1.49
C LEU A 201 19.34 -24.24 2.90
N VAL A 202 19.30 -22.91 3.12
CA VAL A 202 18.92 -22.35 4.42
C VAL A 202 17.39 -22.36 4.61
N GLY A 203 16.60 -22.17 3.55
CA GLY A 203 15.14 -22.19 3.61
C GLY A 203 14.54 -23.60 3.74
N GLY A 204 15.11 -24.59 3.04
CA GLY A 204 14.59 -25.96 3.04
C GLY A 204 14.73 -26.70 4.38
N GLY A 205 15.82 -26.45 5.11
CA GLY A 205 16.09 -27.11 6.40
C GLY A 205 15.09 -26.73 7.50
N ALA A 206 14.62 -25.48 7.52
CA ALA A 206 13.69 -24.99 8.53
C ALA A 206 12.28 -25.60 8.41
N VAL A 207 11.80 -25.82 7.19
CA VAL A 207 10.47 -26.39 6.93
C VAL A 207 10.42 -27.88 7.29
N LEU A 208 11.49 -28.63 7.02
CA LEU A 208 11.57 -30.06 7.36
C LEU A 208 11.65 -30.30 8.88
N ALA A 209 12.34 -29.42 9.62
CA ALA A 209 12.42 -29.51 11.08
C ALA A 209 11.06 -29.24 11.77
N LEU A 210 10.28 -28.28 11.26
CA LEU A 210 8.94 -27.98 11.78
C LEU A 210 7.92 -29.09 11.45
N GLY A 211 8.02 -29.70 10.26
CA GLY A 211 7.21 -30.86 9.87
C GLY A 211 7.45 -32.08 10.77
N ALA A 212 8.72 -32.39 11.08
CA ALA A 212 9.06 -33.52 11.96
C ALA A 212 8.57 -33.34 13.40
N ALA A 213 8.61 -32.11 13.94
CA ALA A 213 8.12 -31.80 15.28
C ALA A 213 6.59 -31.95 15.41
N ALA A 214 5.84 -31.60 14.37
CA ALA A 214 4.38 -31.74 14.34
C ALA A 214 3.94 -33.23 14.34
N VAL A 215 4.61 -34.08 13.55
CA VAL A 215 4.33 -35.53 13.47
C VAL A 215 4.68 -36.25 14.78
N TRP A 216 5.77 -35.86 15.44
CA TRP A 216 6.15 -36.44 16.72
C TRP A 216 5.18 -36.08 17.86
N LYS A 217 4.64 -34.86 17.83
CA LYS A 217 3.66 -34.40 18.82
C LYS A 217 2.29 -35.06 18.64
N SER A 218 1.88 -35.40 17.41
CA SER A 218 0.61 -36.11 17.15
C SER A 218 0.68 -37.58 17.58
N ARG A 219 1.80 -38.27 17.35
CA ARG A 219 1.99 -39.67 17.77
C ARG A 219 2.11 -39.88 19.27
N ARG A 220 2.37 -38.83 20.04
CA ARG A 220 2.38 -38.88 21.52
C ARG A 220 1.01 -38.55 22.15
N ARG A 221 0.02 -38.17 21.34
CA ARG A 221 -1.35 -37.88 21.79
C ARG A 221 -2.39 -38.91 21.31
N ALA A 222 -1.95 -39.93 20.58
CA ALA A 222 -2.75 -41.10 20.23
C ALA A 222 -2.39 -42.27 21.16
#